data_AF-A0A7C3NV07-F1
#
_entry.id   AF-A0A7C3NV07-F1
#
_cell.length_a   1.000
_cell.length_b   1.000
_cell.length_c   1.000
_cell.angle_alpha   90.00
_cell.angle_beta   90.00
_cell.angle_gamma   90.00
#
_symmetry.space_group_name_H-M   'P 1'
#
loop_
_entity.id
_entity.type
_entity.pdbx_description
1 polymer ?
#
loop_
_entity_poly.entity_id
_entity_poly.type
_entity_poly.pdbx_seq_one_letter_code
_entity_poly.pdbx_strand_id
1 'polypeptide(L)'
;MNTCAIDIHHHYVPNSLLEEAKKRGKHLGVELAEKDGQKSLSFVGGPPFLLHPELPAVEERLKMMADSKLAMAALEAHTATLGYRLTGEQGENWCNAYNEGIHELVRRYPDRFVGLASVPLQDPPRAAKVLERAVRDLNFRGGYIGTNVNGTYYGTTDFDPFWAKAQELGVMVVMHPEDVAGADKMNPYGLKLICGNPADSALCFGFMTYSG
;
A
#
# COMPACT_ATOMS: atom_id res chain seq x y z
N MET A 1 4.92 24.83 -20.93
CA MET A 1 3.54 24.48 -20.55
C MET A 1 3.54 24.22 -19.06
N ASN A 2 2.78 24.99 -18.28
CA ASN A 2 2.75 24.87 -16.82
C ASN A 2 2.11 23.53 -16.43
N THR A 3 2.85 22.72 -15.69
CA THR A 3 2.40 21.47 -15.07
C THR A 3 1.38 21.81 -13.97
N CYS A 4 0.21 21.15 -13.92
CA CYS A 4 -0.91 21.62 -13.06
C CYS A 4 -1.59 20.54 -12.19
N ALA A 5 -1.26 19.26 -12.32
CA ALA A 5 -1.96 18.20 -11.58
C ALA A 5 -1.03 17.43 -10.63
N ILE A 6 -1.56 17.08 -9.46
CA ILE A 6 -0.97 16.16 -8.49
C ILE A 6 -1.82 14.90 -8.50
N ASP A 7 -1.18 13.75 -8.68
CA ASP A 7 -1.81 12.44 -8.57
C ASP A 7 -1.59 11.90 -7.15
N ILE A 8 -2.67 11.58 -6.44
CA ILE A 8 -2.62 11.09 -5.05
C ILE A 8 -2.92 9.58 -4.94
N HIS A 9 -3.09 8.88 -6.06
CA HIS A 9 -3.46 7.46 -6.09
C HIS A 9 -2.56 6.75 -7.11
N HIS A 10 -1.34 6.44 -6.70
CA HIS A 10 -0.28 6.02 -7.62
C HIS A 10 0.50 4.80 -7.12
N HIS A 11 -0.01 3.60 -7.41
CA HIS A 11 0.62 2.35 -6.97
C HIS A 11 2.01 2.12 -7.58
N TYR A 12 2.95 1.72 -6.74
CA TYR A 12 4.33 1.40 -7.11
C TYR A 12 4.84 0.21 -6.31
N VAL A 13 5.52 -0.74 -6.98
CA VAL A 13 6.22 -1.85 -6.33
C VAL A 13 7.72 -1.67 -6.56
N PRO A 14 8.53 -1.34 -5.55
CA PRO A 14 9.96 -1.08 -5.74
C PRO A 14 10.73 -2.32 -6.22
N ASN A 15 11.68 -2.14 -7.14
CA ASN A 15 12.58 -3.22 -7.54
C ASN A 15 13.45 -3.71 -6.36
N SER A 16 13.89 -2.81 -5.48
CA SER A 16 14.64 -3.16 -4.26
C SER A 16 13.83 -4.04 -3.32
N LEU A 17 12.52 -3.80 -3.20
CA LEU A 17 11.60 -4.68 -2.45
C LEU A 17 11.54 -6.09 -3.05
N LEU A 18 11.47 -6.21 -4.38
CA LEU A 18 11.46 -7.52 -5.05
C LEU A 18 12.79 -8.26 -4.82
N GLU A 19 13.91 -7.56 -4.86
CA GLU A 19 15.22 -8.16 -4.56
C GLU A 19 15.33 -8.59 -3.09
N GLU A 20 14.79 -7.83 -2.15
CA GLU A 20 14.71 -8.24 -0.75
C GLU A 20 13.77 -9.43 -0.54
N ALA A 21 12.63 -9.48 -1.21
CA ALA A 21 11.74 -10.63 -1.20
C ALA A 21 12.44 -11.90 -1.74
N LYS A 22 13.26 -11.76 -2.80
CA LYS A 22 14.05 -12.85 -3.35
C LYS A 22 15.13 -13.34 -2.38
N LYS A 23 15.84 -12.44 -1.71
CA LYS A 23 16.96 -12.76 -0.82
C LYS A 23 16.50 -13.25 0.56
N ARG A 24 15.42 -12.67 1.07
CA ARG A 24 14.98 -12.79 2.47
C ARG A 24 13.51 -13.17 2.61
N GLY A 25 12.91 -13.77 1.59
CA GLY A 25 11.48 -14.11 1.55
C GLY A 25 10.96 -14.82 2.79
N LYS A 26 11.68 -15.83 3.30
CA LYS A 26 11.29 -16.54 4.55
C LYS A 26 11.21 -15.61 5.76
N HIS A 27 12.14 -14.67 5.89
CA HIS A 27 12.14 -13.70 6.99
C HIS A 27 11.00 -12.68 6.85
N LEU A 28 10.67 -12.30 5.61
CA LEU A 28 9.57 -11.37 5.30
C LEU A 28 8.20 -12.04 5.26
N GLY A 29 8.13 -13.38 5.27
CA GLY A 29 6.89 -14.13 5.06
C GLY A 29 6.32 -14.00 3.63
N VAL A 30 7.21 -13.78 2.65
CA VAL A 30 6.86 -13.56 1.25
C VAL A 30 7.58 -14.57 0.37
N GLU A 31 6.88 -15.08 -0.63
CA GLU A 31 7.46 -15.85 -1.73
C GLU A 31 7.41 -15.02 -3.01
N LEU A 32 8.56 -14.87 -3.66
CA LEU A 32 8.65 -14.34 -5.02
C LEU A 32 8.91 -15.51 -5.96
N ALA A 33 7.97 -15.76 -6.87
CA ALA A 33 8.12 -16.75 -7.93
C ALA A 33 8.23 -16.06 -9.30
N GLU A 34 8.89 -16.73 -10.23
CA GLU A 34 8.98 -16.30 -11.63
C GLU A 34 8.79 -17.52 -12.53
N LYS A 35 7.85 -17.42 -13.47
CA LYS A 35 7.57 -18.46 -14.46
C LYS A 35 7.33 -17.80 -15.82
N ASP A 36 8.08 -18.23 -16.83
CA ASP A 36 7.98 -17.72 -18.21
C ASP A 36 8.12 -16.18 -18.29
N GLY A 37 8.97 -15.60 -17.43
CA GLY A 37 9.17 -14.14 -17.31
C GLY A 37 8.07 -13.39 -16.54
N GLN A 38 7.01 -14.07 -16.11
CA GLN A 38 5.97 -13.51 -15.27
C GLN A 38 6.33 -13.69 -13.79
N LYS A 39 6.46 -12.58 -13.07
CA LYS A 39 6.68 -12.59 -11.61
C LYS A 39 5.35 -12.65 -10.85
N SER A 40 5.37 -13.30 -9.69
CA SER A 40 4.28 -13.27 -8.73
C SER A 40 4.80 -13.17 -7.29
N LEU A 41 4.02 -12.51 -6.44
CA LEU A 41 4.27 -12.40 -5.01
C LEU A 41 3.14 -13.10 -4.26
N SER A 42 3.46 -13.85 -3.21
CA SER A 42 2.47 -14.35 -2.25
C SER A 42 2.94 -14.13 -0.83
N PHE A 43 2.00 -13.79 0.06
CA PHE A 43 2.22 -13.90 1.49
C PHE A 43 1.98 -15.35 1.92
N VAL A 44 2.67 -15.82 2.95
CA VAL A 44 2.49 -17.18 3.49
C VAL A 44 1.01 -17.48 3.72
N GLY A 45 0.49 -18.53 3.07
CA GLY A 45 -0.91 -18.97 3.17
C GLY A 45 -1.92 -18.12 2.39
N GLY A 46 -1.49 -17.12 1.63
CA GLY A 46 -2.31 -16.31 0.74
C GLY A 46 -2.21 -16.73 -0.74
N PRO A 47 -3.16 -16.28 -1.59
CA PRO A 47 -3.06 -16.51 -3.03
C PRO A 47 -1.91 -15.70 -3.64
N PRO A 48 -1.31 -16.17 -4.75
CA PRO A 48 -0.33 -15.38 -5.48
C PRO A 48 -0.98 -14.20 -6.19
N PHE A 49 -0.36 -13.04 -6.05
CA PHE A 49 -0.59 -11.85 -6.84
C PHE A 49 0.35 -11.85 -8.05
N LEU A 50 -0.21 -11.81 -9.26
CA LEU A 50 0.57 -11.63 -10.48
C LEU A 50 1.08 -10.20 -10.55
N LEU A 51 2.40 -10.03 -10.59
CA LEU A 51 3.02 -8.72 -10.65
C LEU A 51 2.98 -8.20 -12.09
N HIS A 52 2.16 -7.17 -12.34
CA HIS A 52 2.16 -6.46 -13.61
C HIS A 52 3.51 -5.78 -13.85
N PRO A 53 4.15 -5.94 -15.03
CA PRO A 53 5.46 -5.36 -15.33
C PRO A 53 5.54 -3.85 -15.15
N GLU A 54 4.42 -3.14 -15.28
CA GLU A 54 4.31 -1.68 -15.15
C GLU A 54 4.44 -1.21 -13.69
N LEU A 55 4.17 -2.07 -12.71
CA LEU A 55 4.24 -1.71 -11.29
C LEU A 55 5.65 -1.28 -10.84
N PRO A 56 6.73 -2.00 -11.18
CA PRO A 56 8.10 -1.55 -10.90
C PRO A 56 8.71 -0.63 -11.97
N ALA A 57 8.01 -0.37 -13.09
CA ALA A 57 8.54 0.31 -14.27
C ALA A 57 8.64 1.84 -14.07
N VAL A 58 9.83 2.34 -13.72
CA VAL A 58 10.05 3.76 -13.37
C VAL A 58 10.03 4.68 -14.59
N GLU A 59 10.64 4.27 -15.71
CA GLU A 59 10.75 5.13 -16.90
C GLU A 59 9.39 5.31 -17.58
N GLU A 60 8.63 4.22 -17.68
CA GLU A 60 7.26 4.18 -18.20
C GLU A 60 6.34 5.06 -17.36
N ARG A 61 6.52 5.04 -16.04
CA ARG A 61 5.79 5.90 -15.09
C ARG A 61 6.11 7.38 -15.30
N LEU A 62 7.39 7.74 -15.38
CA LEU A 62 7.81 9.12 -15.66
C LEU A 62 7.30 9.61 -17.00
N LYS A 63 7.31 8.75 -18.02
CA LYS A 63 6.74 9.02 -19.34
C LYS A 63 5.24 9.26 -19.24
N MET A 64 4.49 8.39 -18.57
CA MET A 64 3.05 8.55 -18.37
C MET A 64 2.72 9.87 -17.67
N MET A 65 3.49 10.22 -16.62
CA MET A 65 3.32 11.50 -15.94
C MET A 65 3.60 12.70 -16.84
N ALA A 66 4.64 12.62 -17.70
CA ALA A 66 4.94 13.67 -18.65
C ALA A 66 3.83 13.84 -19.70
N ASP A 67 3.36 12.74 -20.29
CA ASP A 67 2.29 12.72 -21.30
C ASP A 67 0.97 13.22 -20.71
N SER A 68 0.69 12.90 -19.44
CA SER A 68 -0.53 13.29 -18.71
C SER A 68 -0.41 14.64 -17.99
N LYS A 69 0.72 15.35 -18.13
CA LYS A 69 0.99 16.65 -17.49
C LYS A 69 0.88 16.62 -15.94
N LEU A 70 1.26 15.50 -15.34
CA LEU A 70 1.35 15.31 -13.89
C LEU A 70 2.66 15.91 -13.36
N ALA A 71 2.54 16.87 -12.45
CA ALA A 71 3.67 17.49 -11.78
C ALA A 71 4.30 16.51 -10.81
N MET A 72 3.45 15.92 -9.97
CA MET A 72 3.86 15.07 -8.86
C MET A 72 2.89 13.91 -8.69
N ALA A 73 3.39 12.77 -8.20
CA ALA A 73 2.58 11.65 -7.78
C ALA A 73 2.92 11.21 -6.35
N ALA A 74 1.91 10.87 -5.56
CA ALA A 74 2.07 10.24 -4.25
C ALA A 74 2.17 8.72 -4.43
N LEU A 75 3.37 8.18 -4.24
CA LEU A 75 3.65 6.76 -4.35
C LEU A 75 3.09 6.02 -3.13
N GLU A 76 2.33 4.97 -3.41
CA GLU A 76 1.74 4.11 -2.40
C GLU A 76 1.92 2.63 -2.76
N ALA A 77 1.80 1.77 -1.76
CA ALA A 77 1.85 0.33 -1.97
C ALA A 77 0.71 -0.12 -2.91
N HIS A 78 0.97 -1.17 -3.69
CA HIS A 78 -0.12 -1.87 -4.37
C HIS A 78 -0.98 -2.61 -3.33
N THR A 79 -2.31 -2.56 -3.46
CA THR A 79 -3.27 -3.17 -2.51
C THR A 79 -2.95 -4.60 -2.16
N ALA A 80 -2.74 -5.46 -3.17
CA ALA A 80 -2.40 -6.87 -3.00
C ALA A 80 -1.04 -7.13 -2.28
N THR A 81 -0.30 -6.07 -1.95
CA THR A 81 1.01 -6.12 -1.29
C THR A 81 1.01 -5.49 0.11
N LEU A 82 -0.16 -5.24 0.71
CA LEU A 82 -0.29 -4.69 2.08
C LEU A 82 0.21 -5.63 3.19
N GLY A 83 0.15 -6.95 2.99
CA GLY A 83 0.79 -7.91 3.90
C GLY A 83 0.10 -8.13 5.24
N TYR A 84 -1.19 -7.82 5.38
CA TYR A 84 -1.94 -7.99 6.64
C TYR A 84 -2.04 -9.44 7.13
N ARG A 85 -1.75 -10.43 6.28
CA ARG A 85 -1.68 -11.86 6.65
C ARG A 85 -0.39 -12.26 7.39
N LEU A 86 0.62 -11.39 7.38
CA LEU A 86 1.89 -11.63 8.05
C LEU A 86 1.76 -11.50 9.57
N THR A 87 2.71 -12.07 10.33
CA THR A 87 2.83 -11.70 11.75
C THR A 87 3.14 -10.21 11.89
N GLY A 88 2.90 -9.61 13.06
CA GLY A 88 3.23 -8.19 13.29
C GLY A 88 4.70 -7.85 13.01
N GLU A 89 5.63 -8.74 13.37
CA GLU A 89 7.06 -8.58 13.08
C GLU A 89 7.39 -8.70 11.59
N GLN A 90 6.84 -9.73 10.91
CA GLN A 90 7.05 -9.89 9.47
C GLN A 90 6.44 -8.72 8.68
N GLY A 91 5.24 -8.27 9.06
CA GLY A 91 4.59 -7.10 8.49
C GLY A 91 5.41 -5.83 8.69
N GLU A 92 5.94 -5.60 9.88
CA GLU A 92 6.83 -4.46 10.14
C GLU A 92 8.07 -4.51 9.24
N ASN A 93 8.74 -5.65 9.14
CA ASN A 93 9.91 -5.81 8.28
C ASN A 93 9.57 -5.61 6.80
N TRP A 94 8.44 -6.15 6.35
CA TRP A 94 7.91 -5.99 5.00
C TRP A 94 7.63 -4.52 4.66
N CYS A 95 6.82 -3.84 5.48
CA CYS A 95 6.47 -2.44 5.29
C CYS A 95 7.71 -1.53 5.35
N ASN A 96 8.66 -1.83 6.25
CA ASN A 96 9.92 -1.10 6.32
C ASN A 96 10.75 -1.25 5.03
N ALA A 97 10.90 -2.46 4.49
CA ALA A 97 11.58 -2.67 3.21
C ALA A 97 10.86 -1.98 2.04
N TYR A 98 9.52 -1.99 2.06
CA TYR A 98 8.69 -1.32 1.06
C TYR A 98 8.91 0.20 1.08
N ASN A 99 8.81 0.79 2.27
CA ASN A 99 8.96 2.22 2.46
C ASN A 99 10.37 2.69 2.10
N GLU A 100 11.41 1.91 2.39
CA GLU A 100 12.76 2.21 1.90
C GLU A 100 12.83 2.21 0.37
N GLY A 101 12.22 1.23 -0.31
CA GLY A 101 12.18 1.20 -1.78
C GLY A 101 11.39 2.35 -2.41
N ILE A 102 10.29 2.80 -1.77
CA ILE A 102 9.60 4.03 -2.18
C ILE A 102 10.50 5.25 -1.96
N HIS A 103 11.17 5.33 -0.81
CA HIS A 103 12.06 6.43 -0.46
C HIS A 103 13.25 6.55 -1.41
N GLU A 104 13.83 5.43 -1.87
CA GLU A 104 14.86 5.41 -2.91
C GLU A 104 14.39 6.12 -4.19
N LEU A 105 13.17 5.85 -4.64
CA LEU A 105 12.62 6.49 -5.84
C LEU A 105 12.34 7.98 -5.61
N VAL A 106 11.77 8.34 -4.45
CA VAL A 106 11.55 9.73 -4.05
C VAL A 106 12.87 10.51 -4.03
N ARG A 107 13.94 9.95 -3.48
CA ARG A 107 15.27 10.60 -3.47
C ARG A 107 15.85 10.81 -4.87
N ARG A 108 15.55 9.90 -5.80
CA ARG A 108 16.03 10.01 -7.19
C ARG A 108 15.26 11.07 -7.98
N TYR A 109 13.97 11.27 -7.68
CA TYR A 109 13.12 12.26 -8.35
C TYR A 109 12.26 13.05 -7.34
N PRO A 110 12.87 13.86 -6.46
CA PRO A 110 12.18 14.51 -5.33
C PRO A 110 11.15 15.55 -5.79
N ASP A 111 11.33 16.12 -6.99
CA ASP A 111 10.39 17.06 -7.58
C ASP A 111 9.19 16.38 -8.26
N ARG A 112 9.22 15.04 -8.37
CA ARG A 112 8.19 14.25 -9.09
C ARG A 112 7.42 13.32 -8.18
N PHE A 113 7.98 12.91 -7.04
CA PHE A 113 7.33 11.94 -6.17
C PHE A 113 7.38 12.35 -4.70
N VAL A 114 6.32 11.96 -3.99
CA VAL A 114 6.29 11.88 -2.52
C VAL A 114 5.85 10.47 -2.12
N GLY A 115 6.18 10.02 -0.91
CA GLY A 115 5.78 8.69 -0.42
C GLY A 115 4.59 8.74 0.54
N LEU A 116 3.74 7.72 0.46
CA LEU A 116 2.78 7.32 1.49
C LEU A 116 3.23 5.98 2.09
N ALA A 117 3.24 5.90 3.41
CA ALA A 117 3.78 4.77 4.14
C ALA A 117 2.85 3.55 4.03
N SER A 118 3.39 2.42 3.59
CA SER A 118 2.82 1.12 3.89
C SER A 118 3.03 0.83 5.38
N VAL A 119 2.02 0.30 6.07
CA VAL A 119 2.04 0.08 7.52
C VAL A 119 1.42 -1.28 7.91
N PRO A 120 1.98 -1.99 8.91
CA PRO A 120 1.51 -3.32 9.32
C PRO A 120 0.29 -3.26 10.24
N LEU A 121 -0.88 -2.87 9.72
CA LEU A 121 -2.08 -2.65 10.54
C LEU A 121 -2.67 -3.89 11.23
N GLN A 122 -2.21 -5.10 10.90
CA GLN A 122 -2.50 -6.27 11.71
C GLN A 122 -1.88 -6.20 13.13
N ASP A 123 -0.96 -5.27 13.37
CA ASP A 123 -0.39 -4.91 14.66
C ASP A 123 -0.36 -3.36 14.78
N PRO A 124 -1.46 -2.71 15.23
CA PRO A 124 -1.58 -1.26 15.23
C PRO A 124 -0.49 -0.49 16.01
N PRO A 125 0.01 -0.97 17.16
CA PRO A 125 1.18 -0.38 17.81
C PRO A 125 2.46 -0.38 16.94
N ARG A 126 2.71 -1.45 16.17
CA ARG A 126 3.81 -1.45 15.18
C ARG A 126 3.52 -0.54 14.02
N ALA A 127 2.28 -0.51 13.52
CA ALA A 127 1.87 0.38 12.46
C ALA A 127 2.13 1.86 12.79
N ALA A 128 1.84 2.28 14.02
CA ALA A 128 2.16 3.61 14.52
C ALA A 128 3.67 3.92 14.44
N LYS A 129 4.53 3.00 14.90
CA LYS A 129 5.99 3.17 14.84
C LYS A 129 6.52 3.26 13.40
N VAL A 130 6.00 2.41 12.51
CA VAL A 130 6.37 2.41 11.10
C VAL A 130 5.95 3.73 10.43
N LEU A 131 4.73 4.22 10.71
CA LEU A 131 4.27 5.51 10.21
C LEU A 131 5.15 6.66 10.69
N GLU A 132 5.46 6.68 11.99
CA GLU A 132 6.34 7.69 12.59
C GLU A 132 7.71 7.75 11.92
N ARG A 133 8.36 6.59 11.77
CA ARG A 133 9.64 6.49 11.07
C ARG A 133 9.52 6.99 9.63
N ALA A 134 8.50 6.53 8.89
CA ALA A 134 8.33 6.93 7.50
C ALA A 134 8.15 8.45 7.34
N VAL A 135 7.38 9.08 8.22
CA VAL A 135 7.15 10.53 8.19
C VAL A 135 8.40 11.30 8.63
N ARG A 136 9.00 10.93 9.77
CA ARG A 136 10.11 11.69 10.37
C ARG A 136 11.45 11.46 9.66
N ASP A 137 11.73 10.23 9.27
CA ASP A 137 13.05 9.84 8.76
C ASP A 137 13.07 9.76 7.22
N LEU A 138 11.96 9.34 6.60
CA LEU A 138 11.86 9.19 5.14
C LEU A 138 11.12 10.35 4.45
N ASN A 139 10.63 11.31 5.23
CA ASN A 139 9.89 12.50 4.77
C ASN A 139 8.61 12.15 3.95
N PHE A 140 7.94 11.06 4.33
CA PHE A 140 6.66 10.67 3.73
C PHE A 140 5.54 11.62 4.17
N ARG A 141 4.49 11.72 3.34
CA ARG A 141 3.39 12.69 3.51
C ARG A 141 2.13 12.09 4.13
N GLY A 142 2.16 10.80 4.44
CA GLY A 142 0.97 10.07 4.90
C GLY A 142 1.19 8.58 5.02
N GLY A 143 0.10 7.88 5.30
CA GLY A 143 0.00 6.42 5.28
C GLY A 143 -0.99 5.93 4.23
N TYR A 144 -0.80 4.70 3.78
CA TYR A 144 -1.69 4.00 2.87
C TYR A 144 -2.14 2.67 3.51
N ILE A 145 -3.45 2.45 3.55
CA ILE A 145 -4.05 1.32 4.28
C ILE A 145 -5.19 0.67 3.49
N GLY A 146 -5.55 -0.56 3.88
CA GLY A 146 -6.75 -1.23 3.40
C GLY A 146 -8.04 -0.57 3.91
N THR A 147 -9.20 -0.92 3.35
CA THR A 147 -10.52 -0.61 3.96
C THR A 147 -10.83 -1.50 5.15
N ASN A 148 -10.16 -2.64 5.27
CA ASN A 148 -10.23 -3.56 6.39
C ASN A 148 -8.89 -4.29 6.56
N VAL A 149 -8.72 -4.91 7.72
CA VAL A 149 -7.54 -5.70 8.08
C VAL A 149 -7.99 -7.14 8.33
N ASN A 150 -7.78 -8.02 7.34
CA ASN A 150 -8.25 -9.41 7.36
C ASN A 150 -9.75 -9.53 7.69
N GLY A 151 -10.59 -8.69 7.08
CA GLY A 151 -12.04 -8.64 7.32
C GLY A 151 -12.47 -7.81 8.54
N THR A 152 -11.53 -7.34 9.37
CA THR A 152 -11.83 -6.43 10.49
C THR A 152 -11.84 -4.98 10.02
N TYR A 153 -12.99 -4.32 10.10
CA TYR A 153 -13.13 -2.90 9.77
C TYR A 153 -12.75 -1.99 10.95
N TYR A 154 -12.53 -0.71 10.67
CA TYR A 154 -12.17 0.33 11.63
C TYR A 154 -13.38 0.81 12.47
N GLY A 155 -14.01 -0.11 13.20
CA GLY A 155 -15.12 0.17 14.11
C GLY A 155 -14.85 -0.15 15.58
N THR A 156 -13.60 -0.50 15.92
CA THR A 156 -13.16 -0.82 17.28
C THR A 156 -11.95 0.05 17.64
N THR A 157 -11.67 0.16 18.95
CA THR A 157 -10.53 0.91 19.48
C THR A 157 -9.18 0.22 19.25
N ASP A 158 -9.16 -0.97 18.65
CA ASP A 158 -7.92 -1.74 18.43
C ASP A 158 -6.93 -0.97 17.55
N PHE A 159 -7.44 -0.12 16.66
CA PHE A 159 -6.66 0.70 15.73
C PHE A 159 -6.27 2.08 16.27
N ASP A 160 -6.75 2.46 17.46
CA ASP A 160 -6.45 3.76 18.09
C ASP A 160 -4.96 4.09 18.17
N PRO A 161 -4.04 3.14 18.46
CA PRO A 161 -2.61 3.45 18.46
C PRO A 161 -2.12 4.03 17.13
N PHE A 162 -2.64 3.51 16.00
CA PHE A 162 -2.29 4.00 14.67
C PHE A 162 -2.94 5.38 14.41
N TRP A 163 -4.24 5.53 14.69
CA TRP A 163 -4.95 6.78 14.47
C TRP A 163 -4.40 7.93 15.32
N ALA A 164 -4.11 7.68 16.59
CA ALA A 164 -3.49 8.65 17.48
C ALA A 164 -2.14 9.12 16.94
N LYS A 165 -1.31 8.21 16.42
CA LYS A 165 -0.02 8.57 15.84
C LYS A 165 -0.17 9.32 14.51
N ALA A 166 -1.10 8.92 13.64
CA ALA A 166 -1.39 9.67 12.40
C ALA A 166 -1.84 11.10 12.70
N GLN A 167 -2.70 11.28 13.71
CA GLN A 167 -3.14 12.59 14.20
C GLN A 167 -1.98 13.40 14.79
N GLU A 168 -1.15 12.80 15.64
CA GLU A 168 0.04 13.46 16.24
C GLU A 168 1.00 13.99 15.16
N LEU A 169 1.23 13.20 14.10
CA LEU A 169 2.10 13.56 12.99
C LEU A 169 1.45 14.57 12.04
N GLY A 170 0.14 14.77 12.12
CA GLY A 170 -0.61 15.68 11.24
C GLY A 170 -0.60 15.24 9.77
N VAL A 171 -0.66 13.93 9.51
CA VAL A 171 -0.51 13.38 8.16
C VAL A 171 -1.80 12.76 7.62
N MET A 172 -1.92 12.71 6.29
CA MET A 172 -3.07 12.11 5.60
C MET A 172 -2.98 10.57 5.62
N VAL A 173 -4.12 9.91 5.72
CA VAL A 173 -4.23 8.46 5.51
C VAL A 173 -5.11 8.21 4.29
N VAL A 174 -4.58 7.52 3.29
CA VAL A 174 -5.30 7.07 2.10
C VAL A 174 -5.74 5.63 2.34
N MET A 175 -7.01 5.34 2.09
CA MET A 175 -7.58 4.00 2.24
C MET A 175 -7.96 3.42 0.88
N HIS A 176 -7.73 2.14 0.69
CA HIS A 176 -8.11 1.46 -0.55
C HIS A 176 -8.64 0.04 -0.29
N PRO A 177 -9.70 -0.39 -0.99
CA PRO A 177 -10.19 -1.77 -0.91
C PRO A 177 -9.18 -2.82 -1.40
N GLU A 178 -9.11 -3.95 -0.71
CA GLU A 178 -8.32 -5.13 -1.11
C GLU A 178 -9.15 -6.41 -1.01
N ASP A 179 -9.59 -6.73 0.21
CA ASP A 179 -10.48 -7.87 0.50
C ASP A 179 -11.91 -7.40 0.74
N VAL A 180 -12.70 -7.29 -0.33
CA VAL A 180 -14.03 -6.68 -0.29
C VAL A 180 -15.11 -7.64 0.22
N ALA A 181 -16.07 -7.13 0.99
CA ALA A 181 -17.22 -7.90 1.43
C ALA A 181 -18.02 -8.49 0.24
N GLY A 182 -18.29 -9.80 0.31
CA GLY A 182 -19.08 -10.51 -0.72
C GLY A 182 -18.32 -10.75 -2.03
N ALA A 183 -16.99 -10.70 -2.03
CA ALA A 183 -16.15 -10.93 -3.20
C ALA A 183 -16.44 -12.25 -3.93
N ASP A 184 -16.88 -13.29 -3.21
CA ASP A 184 -17.24 -14.62 -3.74
C ASP A 184 -18.33 -14.55 -4.82
N LYS A 185 -19.20 -13.53 -4.76
CA LYS A 185 -20.29 -13.31 -5.72
C LYS A 185 -19.89 -12.42 -6.90
N MET A 186 -18.69 -11.85 -6.87
CA MET A 186 -18.28 -10.75 -7.76
C MET A 186 -17.17 -11.14 -8.76
N ASN A 187 -16.88 -12.43 -8.91
CA ASN A 187 -15.91 -12.94 -9.88
C ASN A 187 -16.27 -12.62 -11.36
N PRO A 188 -17.53 -12.71 -11.80
CA PRO A 188 -17.88 -12.41 -13.18
C PRO A 188 -17.67 -10.93 -13.54
N TYR A 189 -17.37 -10.66 -14.82
CA TYR A 189 -17.40 -9.32 -15.45
C TYR A 189 -16.57 -8.21 -14.77
N GLY A 190 -15.64 -8.55 -13.88
CA GLY A 190 -14.90 -7.56 -13.10
C GLY A 190 -15.76 -6.84 -12.05
N LEU A 191 -16.86 -7.46 -11.62
CA LEU A 191 -17.79 -6.86 -10.64
C LEU A 191 -17.12 -6.51 -9.30
N LYS A 192 -16.04 -7.21 -8.92
CA LYS A 192 -15.25 -6.85 -7.74
C LYS A 192 -14.73 -5.41 -7.82
N LEU A 193 -14.24 -4.98 -8.99
CA LEU A 193 -13.70 -3.64 -9.20
C LEU A 193 -14.81 -2.59 -9.27
N ILE A 194 -15.90 -2.90 -9.96
CA ILE A 194 -16.97 -1.92 -10.28
C ILE A 194 -17.94 -1.74 -9.10
N CYS A 195 -18.31 -2.84 -8.43
CA CYS A 195 -19.29 -2.84 -7.34
C CYS A 195 -18.63 -3.06 -5.98
N GLY A 196 -17.72 -4.03 -5.88
CA GLY A 196 -17.08 -4.40 -4.63
C GLY A 196 -16.27 -3.25 -4.02
N ASN A 197 -15.30 -2.72 -4.76
CA ASN A 197 -14.41 -1.67 -4.25
C ASN A 197 -15.19 -0.43 -3.73
N PRO A 198 -16.11 0.19 -4.48
CA PRO A 198 -16.86 1.34 -3.95
C PRO A 198 -17.75 0.99 -2.76
N ALA A 199 -18.40 -0.18 -2.78
CA ALA A 199 -19.24 -0.61 -1.67
C ALA A 199 -18.43 -0.88 -0.39
N ASP A 200 -17.24 -1.46 -0.52
CA ASP A 200 -16.36 -1.76 0.62
C ASP A 200 -15.78 -0.49 1.24
N SER A 201 -15.40 0.49 0.41
CA SER A 201 -15.04 1.83 0.89
C SER A 201 -16.19 2.45 1.69
N ALA A 202 -17.42 2.44 1.14
CA ALA A 202 -18.58 2.97 1.84
C ALA A 202 -18.88 2.22 3.15
N LEU A 203 -18.72 0.90 3.17
CA LEU A 203 -18.89 0.06 4.35
C LEU A 203 -17.86 0.41 5.44
N CYS A 204 -16.59 0.52 5.07
CA CYS A 204 -15.51 0.95 5.97
C CYS A 204 -15.80 2.32 6.59
N PHE A 205 -16.18 3.32 5.78
CA PHE A 205 -16.59 4.63 6.28
C PHE A 205 -17.81 4.55 7.21
N GLY A 206 -18.75 3.64 6.93
CA GLY A 206 -19.88 3.35 7.81
C GLY A 206 -19.42 2.89 9.19
N PHE A 207 -18.50 1.91 9.27
CA PHE A 207 -17.93 1.45 10.53
C PHE A 207 -17.30 2.60 11.31
N MET A 208 -16.42 3.37 10.69
CA MET A 208 -15.73 4.50 11.33
C MET A 208 -16.69 5.59 11.82
N THR A 209 -17.71 5.92 11.02
CA THR A 209 -18.62 7.01 11.34
C THR A 209 -19.58 6.64 12.48
N TYR A 210 -20.05 5.39 12.49
CA TYR A 210 -21.06 4.95 13.45
C TYR A 210 -20.48 4.32 14.73
N SER A 211 -19.18 4.00 14.77
CA SER A 211 -18.50 3.57 16.00
C SER A 211 -18.16 4.72 16.95
N GLY A 212 -18.14 5.96 16.46
CA GLY A 212 -17.53 7.10 17.16
C GLY A 212 -16.01 7.11 17.02
#